data_AF-A0A357WWZ1-F1
#
_entry.id   AF-A0A357WWZ1-F1
#
_cell.length_a   1.000
_cell.length_b   1.000
_cell.length_c   1.000
_cell.angle_alpha   90.00
_cell.angle_beta   90.00
_cell.angle_gamma   90.00
#
_symmetry.space_group_name_H-M   'P 1'
#
loop_
_entity.id
_entity.type
_entity.pdbx_description
1 polymer ?
#
loop_
_entity_poly.entity_id
_entity_poly.type
_entity_poly.pdbx_seq_one_letter_code
_entity_poly.pdbx_strand_id
1 'polypeptide(L)'
;MMNIINGGQHADNSVSCQEFMIMPVGAPTFREALRMCAEVFHNLKKVLASKGYSTAVGDEGGFAPNLKSDEEALIVIVEAIEKAGYKPGDDFRIALDPASTEMYEEAKKKGKEGCYYFWKTDVMKTREEMVDFWVDWANKYPIISIEDGMAEEDWEGWKLLTEKLGGRVQLVGDDLFVTNTQRLEKGINLGVANSILIKVNQIGTLTETLDAIQMANRAGFTAVTSHRSGETEDVTIADIAVATNSGQIKTGAPSRTDRVAKYNQLLRIEEELGDIAIYPGINAWFNLKNK
;
A
#
# COMPACT_ATOMS: atom_id res chain seq x y z
N MET A 1 -5.56 2.01 3.24
CA MET A 1 -4.69 2.24 2.08
C MET A 1 -5.59 2.28 0.86
N MET A 2 -5.80 3.46 0.29
CA MET A 2 -6.71 3.63 -0.83
C MET A 2 -5.93 3.83 -2.12
N ASN A 3 -6.05 2.86 -3.02
CA ASN A 3 -5.48 2.91 -4.37
C ASN A 3 -5.97 4.16 -5.11
N ILE A 4 -5.06 4.85 -5.81
CA ILE A 4 -5.41 6.07 -6.55
C ILE A 4 -4.73 6.17 -7.92
N ILE A 5 -3.52 5.64 -8.09
CA ILE A 5 -2.83 5.51 -9.39
C ILE A 5 -2.25 4.09 -9.50
N ASN A 6 -2.38 3.51 -10.69
CA ASN A 6 -1.88 2.18 -11.05
C ASN A 6 -0.77 2.25 -12.10
N GLY A 7 0.15 1.30 -12.05
CA GLY A 7 1.26 1.09 -12.96
C GLY A 7 1.69 -0.37 -13.01
N GLY A 8 3.00 -0.62 -13.10
CA GLY A 8 3.57 -1.97 -13.11
C GLY A 8 3.07 -2.83 -14.27
N GLN A 9 2.98 -4.15 -14.06
CA GLN A 9 2.48 -5.08 -15.08
C GLN A 9 0.96 -5.03 -15.27
N HIS A 10 0.23 -4.54 -14.28
CA HIS A 10 -1.24 -4.48 -14.31
C HIS A 10 -1.77 -3.27 -15.10
N ALA A 11 -0.90 -2.40 -15.60
CA ALA A 11 -1.28 -1.29 -16.45
C ALA A 11 -0.36 -1.15 -17.67
N ASP A 12 -0.98 -1.10 -18.86
CA ASP A 12 -0.33 -0.72 -20.11
C ASP A 12 -0.13 0.81 -20.15
N ASN A 13 0.73 1.29 -19.26
CA ASN A 13 1.12 2.68 -19.13
C ASN A 13 2.63 2.83 -18.86
N SER A 14 3.10 4.05 -18.66
CA SER A 14 4.50 4.39 -18.41
C SER A 14 4.97 4.31 -16.95
N VAL A 15 4.09 3.96 -16.01
CA VAL A 15 4.40 3.94 -14.57
C VAL A 15 4.91 2.55 -14.16
N SER A 16 6.12 2.46 -13.61
CA SER A 16 6.80 1.22 -13.19
C SER A 16 6.28 0.68 -11.86
N CYS A 17 6.00 1.54 -10.87
CA CYS A 17 5.42 1.08 -9.60
C CYS A 17 3.98 0.62 -9.81
N GLN A 18 3.58 -0.47 -9.17
CA GLN A 18 2.27 -1.09 -9.39
C GLN A 18 1.12 -0.25 -8.83
N GLU A 19 1.22 0.23 -7.61
CA GLU A 19 0.21 1.08 -6.99
C GLU A 19 0.81 2.27 -6.22
N PHE A 20 0.11 3.40 -6.32
CA PHE A 20 0.24 4.53 -5.43
C PHE A 20 -1.08 4.69 -4.69
N MET A 21 -0.97 4.90 -3.38
CA MET A 21 -2.10 4.94 -2.47
C MET A 21 -2.05 6.16 -1.57
N ILE A 22 -3.22 6.63 -1.13
CA ILE A 22 -3.36 7.66 -0.10
C ILE A 22 -3.88 7.06 1.21
N MET A 23 -3.42 7.64 2.33
CA MET A 23 -3.76 7.26 3.69
C MET A 23 -4.27 8.50 4.46
N PRO A 24 -5.57 8.58 4.82
CA PRO A 24 -6.17 9.74 5.49
C PRO A 24 -5.87 9.75 7.01
N VAL A 25 -4.59 9.84 7.37
CA VAL A 25 -4.10 9.63 8.76
C VAL A 25 -4.57 10.68 9.76
N GLY A 26 -4.94 11.87 9.29
CA GLY A 26 -5.43 12.99 10.12
C GLY A 26 -6.95 13.00 10.32
N ALA A 27 -7.68 12.07 9.71
CA ALA A 27 -9.13 12.01 9.86
C ALA A 27 -9.55 11.66 11.31
N PRO A 28 -10.65 12.22 11.83
CA PRO A 28 -11.13 11.92 13.18
C PRO A 28 -11.90 10.59 13.28
N THR A 29 -12.49 10.12 12.19
CA THR A 29 -13.32 8.91 12.10
C THR A 29 -13.11 8.23 10.76
N PHE A 30 -13.53 6.96 10.63
CA PHE A 30 -13.48 6.24 9.36
C PHE A 30 -14.40 6.89 8.31
N ARG A 31 -15.60 7.33 8.70
CA ARG A 31 -16.51 8.08 7.82
C ARG A 31 -15.86 9.32 7.21
N GLU A 32 -15.19 10.11 8.05
CA GLU A 32 -14.48 11.30 7.57
C GLU A 32 -13.27 10.92 6.71
N ALA A 33 -12.52 9.88 7.10
CA ALA A 33 -11.41 9.34 6.29
C ALA A 33 -11.87 8.96 4.87
N LEU A 34 -12.99 8.24 4.75
CA LEU A 34 -13.55 7.85 3.46
C LEU A 34 -13.97 9.05 2.63
N ARG A 35 -14.65 10.05 3.24
CA ARG A 35 -15.03 11.30 2.58
C ARG A 35 -13.80 12.04 2.05
N MET A 36 -12.79 12.25 2.90
CA MET A 36 -11.55 12.91 2.55
C MET A 36 -10.89 12.22 1.35
N CYS A 37 -10.78 10.90 1.38
CA CYS A 37 -10.19 10.16 0.26
C CYS A 37 -10.99 10.29 -1.04
N ALA A 38 -12.33 10.25 -0.98
CA ALA A 38 -13.18 10.40 -2.16
C ALA A 38 -13.01 11.80 -2.80
N GLU A 39 -12.87 12.84 -1.97
CA GLU A 39 -12.59 14.20 -2.44
C GLU A 39 -11.21 14.30 -3.11
N VAL A 40 -10.17 13.69 -2.54
CA VAL A 40 -8.83 13.62 -3.15
C VAL A 40 -8.88 12.84 -4.47
N PHE A 41 -9.58 11.70 -4.51
CA PHE A 41 -9.76 10.90 -5.73
C PHE A 41 -10.39 11.71 -6.87
N HIS A 42 -11.47 12.44 -6.59
CA HIS A 42 -12.13 13.29 -7.58
C HIS A 42 -11.31 14.53 -7.96
N ASN A 43 -10.50 15.09 -7.06
CA ASN A 43 -9.58 16.16 -7.40
C ASN A 43 -8.43 15.65 -8.26
N LEU A 44 -7.89 14.45 -8.00
CA LEU A 44 -6.88 13.85 -8.87
C LEU A 44 -7.42 13.65 -10.28
N LYS A 45 -8.66 13.19 -10.43
CA LYS A 45 -9.30 13.10 -11.76
C LYS A 45 -9.23 14.42 -12.52
N LYS A 46 -9.51 15.56 -11.85
CA LYS A 46 -9.43 16.90 -12.44
C LYS A 46 -7.99 17.29 -12.76
N VAL A 47 -7.03 17.02 -11.87
CA VAL A 47 -5.61 17.28 -12.07
C VAL A 47 -5.11 16.54 -13.33
N LEU A 48 -5.37 15.24 -13.41
CA LEU A 48 -4.99 14.41 -14.56
C LEU A 48 -5.62 14.94 -15.86
N ALA A 49 -6.92 15.19 -15.88
CA ALA A 49 -7.63 15.73 -17.05
C ALA A 49 -7.06 17.10 -17.49
N SER A 50 -6.74 17.97 -16.54
CA SER A 50 -6.18 19.31 -16.84
C SER A 50 -4.78 19.24 -17.48
N LYS A 51 -4.05 18.15 -17.25
CA LYS A 51 -2.74 17.87 -17.85
C LYS A 51 -2.83 17.01 -19.12
N GLY A 52 -4.04 16.67 -19.57
CA GLY A 52 -4.30 15.86 -20.76
C GLY A 52 -4.12 14.36 -20.57
N TYR A 53 -4.03 13.86 -19.33
CA TYR A 53 -3.92 12.44 -19.05
C TYR A 53 -5.27 11.73 -19.06
N SER A 54 -5.24 10.43 -19.36
CA SER A 54 -6.41 9.55 -19.24
C SER A 54 -6.91 9.51 -17.79
N THR A 55 -8.23 9.47 -17.62
CA THR A 55 -8.89 9.25 -16.35
C THR A 55 -9.67 7.93 -16.31
N ALA A 56 -9.30 6.99 -17.18
CA ALA A 56 -9.81 5.61 -17.11
C ALA A 56 -9.30 4.92 -15.85
N VAL A 57 -10.08 3.98 -15.33
CA VAL A 57 -9.78 3.25 -14.10
C VAL A 57 -9.39 1.81 -14.40
N GLY A 58 -8.48 1.24 -13.60
CA GLY A 58 -8.07 -0.16 -13.65
C GLY A 58 -8.96 -1.09 -12.83
N ASP A 59 -8.44 -2.27 -12.48
CA ASP A 59 -9.19 -3.31 -11.76
C ASP A 59 -9.47 -2.93 -10.31
N GLU A 60 -8.53 -2.28 -9.65
CA GLU A 60 -8.64 -1.74 -8.30
C GLU A 60 -9.42 -0.42 -8.26
N GLY A 61 -9.78 0.12 -9.44
CA GLY A 61 -10.56 1.33 -9.58
C GLY A 61 -9.77 2.66 -9.53
N GLY A 62 -8.45 2.60 -9.33
CA GLY A 62 -7.54 3.75 -9.47
C GLY A 62 -7.24 4.10 -10.92
N PHE A 63 -6.70 5.30 -11.15
CA PHE A 63 -6.40 5.78 -12.50
C PHE A 63 -5.12 5.13 -13.06
N ALA A 64 -5.07 4.89 -14.36
CA ALA A 64 -3.87 4.36 -15.03
C ALA A 64 -3.32 5.32 -16.11
N PRO A 65 -2.88 6.54 -15.75
CA PRO A 65 -2.40 7.53 -16.72
C PRO A 65 -1.01 7.19 -17.29
N ASN A 66 -0.73 7.67 -18.50
CA ASN A 66 0.61 7.70 -19.09
C ASN A 66 1.39 8.92 -18.59
N LEU A 67 2.01 8.80 -17.42
CA LEU A 67 2.84 9.84 -16.80
C LEU A 67 4.25 9.89 -17.41
N LYS A 68 4.97 10.97 -17.17
CA LYS A 68 6.35 11.16 -17.65
C LYS A 68 7.37 10.36 -16.85
N SER A 69 7.06 10.06 -15.59
CA SER A 69 7.89 9.27 -14.68
C SER A 69 7.07 8.76 -13.50
N ASP A 70 7.59 7.77 -12.77
CA ASP A 70 6.98 7.33 -11.52
C ASP A 70 6.90 8.45 -10.48
N GLU A 71 7.89 9.35 -10.45
CA GLU A 71 7.88 10.49 -9.54
C GLU A 71 6.75 11.49 -9.86
N GLU A 72 6.36 11.63 -11.13
CA GLU A 72 5.21 12.48 -11.46
C GLU A 72 3.92 11.98 -10.81
N ALA A 73 3.78 10.66 -10.56
CA ALA A 73 2.64 10.11 -9.83
C ALA A 73 2.54 10.70 -8.42
N LEU A 74 3.65 10.76 -7.69
CA LEU A 74 3.73 11.39 -6.38
C LEU A 74 3.39 12.89 -6.44
N ILE A 75 3.92 13.59 -7.44
CA ILE A 75 3.68 15.03 -7.61
C ILE A 75 2.19 15.31 -7.85
N VAL A 76 1.52 14.57 -8.74
CA VAL A 76 0.09 14.80 -9.01
C VAL A 76 -0.81 14.37 -7.85
N ILE A 77 -0.40 13.36 -7.06
CA ILE A 77 -1.10 12.97 -5.83
C ILE A 77 -1.02 14.07 -4.79
N VAL A 78 0.18 14.63 -4.55
CA VAL A 78 0.36 15.76 -3.63
C VAL A 78 -0.46 16.97 -4.09
N GLU A 79 -0.41 17.31 -5.39
CA GLU A 79 -1.22 18.39 -5.97
C GLU A 79 -2.73 18.14 -5.77
N ALA A 80 -3.20 16.90 -5.89
CA ALA A 80 -4.59 16.53 -5.70
C ALA A 80 -5.03 16.63 -4.23
N ILE A 81 -4.17 16.24 -3.28
CA ILE A 81 -4.40 16.38 -1.84
C ILE A 81 -4.56 17.87 -1.50
N GLU A 82 -3.64 18.72 -1.96
CA GLU A 82 -3.68 20.17 -1.71
C GLU A 82 -4.91 20.83 -2.33
N LYS A 83 -5.25 20.47 -3.58
CA LYS A 83 -6.45 20.99 -4.26
C LYS A 83 -7.76 20.55 -3.62
N ALA A 84 -7.76 19.42 -2.93
CA ALA A 84 -8.90 18.97 -2.13
C ALA A 84 -9.01 19.72 -0.79
N GLY A 85 -8.04 20.58 -0.44
CA GLY A 85 -8.05 21.40 0.77
C GLY A 85 -7.39 20.72 1.98
N TYR A 86 -6.64 19.64 1.76
CA TYR A 86 -5.96 18.87 2.80
C TYR A 86 -4.45 19.13 2.78
N LYS A 87 -3.79 18.87 3.91
CA LYS A 87 -2.35 19.00 4.08
C LYS A 87 -1.65 17.67 3.81
N PRO A 88 -0.79 17.58 2.78
CA PRO A 88 0.12 16.47 2.64
C PRO A 88 0.99 16.34 3.88
N GLY A 89 1.10 15.14 4.39
CA GLY A 89 1.78 14.81 5.61
C GLY A 89 0.88 14.71 6.84
N ASP A 90 0.17 15.80 7.16
CA ASP A 90 -0.65 15.85 8.39
C ASP A 90 -2.01 15.16 8.21
N ASP A 91 -2.74 15.51 7.14
CA ASP A 91 -4.05 14.94 6.85
C ASP A 91 -3.92 13.64 6.05
N PHE A 92 -2.95 13.63 5.12
CA PHE A 92 -2.69 12.51 4.22
C PHE A 92 -1.23 12.11 4.16
N ARG A 93 -0.96 10.81 4.29
CA ARG A 93 0.33 10.21 3.91
C ARG A 93 0.16 9.37 2.64
N ILE A 94 1.27 9.03 2.01
CA ILE A 94 1.31 8.20 0.81
C ILE A 94 1.77 6.79 1.17
N ALA A 95 1.15 5.79 0.56
CA ALA A 95 1.62 4.41 0.59
C ALA A 95 1.94 3.96 -0.84
N LEU A 96 2.95 3.10 -0.99
CA LEU A 96 3.41 2.57 -2.27
C LEU A 96 3.34 1.06 -2.27
N ASP A 97 3.08 0.50 -3.44
CA ASP A 97 3.29 -0.90 -3.77
C ASP A 97 4.02 -0.96 -5.12
N PRO A 98 5.36 -1.02 -5.13
CA PRO A 98 6.12 -1.12 -6.36
C PRO A 98 6.08 -2.52 -6.99
N ALA A 99 5.69 -3.57 -6.25
CA ALA A 99 5.78 -4.97 -6.66
C ALA A 99 7.15 -5.33 -7.27
N SER A 100 8.23 -5.07 -6.51
CA SER A 100 9.60 -5.05 -7.05
C SER A 100 10.12 -6.41 -7.53
N THR A 101 9.44 -7.51 -7.18
CA THR A 101 9.73 -8.85 -7.72
C THR A 101 9.72 -8.86 -9.25
N GLU A 102 8.79 -8.14 -9.88
CA GLU A 102 8.72 -8.08 -11.34
C GLU A 102 9.94 -7.37 -11.96
N MET A 103 10.41 -6.30 -11.33
CA MET A 103 11.61 -5.59 -11.76
C MET A 103 12.86 -6.48 -11.63
N TYR A 104 12.91 -7.30 -10.58
CA TYR A 104 14.00 -8.23 -10.32
C TYR A 104 14.03 -9.37 -11.34
N GLU A 105 12.89 -9.99 -11.63
CA GLU A 105 12.79 -11.04 -12.64
C GLU A 105 13.11 -10.53 -14.05
N GLU A 106 12.71 -9.29 -14.38
CA GLU A 106 13.11 -8.67 -15.65
C GLU A 106 14.64 -8.41 -15.74
N ALA A 107 15.29 -8.01 -14.64
CA ALA A 107 16.74 -7.89 -14.60
C ALA A 107 17.44 -9.25 -14.79
N LYS A 108 16.90 -10.30 -14.15
CA LYS A 108 17.38 -11.67 -14.29
C LYS A 108 17.28 -12.17 -15.74
N LYS A 109 16.17 -11.91 -16.43
CA LYS A 109 16.00 -12.20 -17.88
C LYS A 109 17.05 -11.49 -18.74
N LYS A 110 17.55 -10.34 -18.30
CA LYS A 110 18.66 -9.58 -18.93
C LYS A 110 20.06 -10.03 -18.48
N GLY A 111 20.19 -11.10 -17.70
CA GLY A 111 21.46 -11.61 -17.21
C GLY A 111 22.08 -10.76 -16.08
N LYS A 112 21.25 -10.03 -15.34
CA LYS A 112 21.65 -9.17 -14.21
C LYS A 112 20.95 -9.62 -12.93
N GLU A 113 21.23 -10.84 -12.50
CA GLU A 113 20.72 -11.37 -11.22
C GLU A 113 21.21 -10.52 -10.03
N GLY A 114 20.35 -10.32 -9.03
CA GLY A 114 20.62 -9.41 -7.90
C GLY A 114 20.33 -7.93 -8.20
N CYS A 115 19.90 -7.58 -9.41
CA CYS A 115 19.54 -6.22 -9.81
C CYS A 115 18.04 -6.08 -10.05
N TYR A 116 17.58 -4.84 -10.23
CA TYR A 116 16.20 -4.45 -10.49
C TYR A 116 16.15 -3.63 -11.78
N TYR A 117 15.32 -4.06 -12.73
CA TYR A 117 15.19 -3.40 -14.04
C TYR A 117 13.81 -2.76 -14.19
N PHE A 118 13.79 -1.43 -14.22
CA PHE A 118 12.62 -0.61 -14.49
C PHE A 118 12.39 -0.58 -16.01
N TRP A 119 11.67 -1.58 -16.52
CA TRP A 119 11.56 -1.81 -17.97
C TRP A 119 10.87 -0.69 -18.75
N LYS A 120 10.03 0.11 -18.08
CA LYS A 120 9.32 1.26 -18.68
C LYS A 120 10.21 2.49 -18.84
N THR A 121 11.29 2.60 -18.05
CA THR A 121 12.23 3.73 -18.09
C THR A 121 13.63 3.31 -18.54
N ASP A 122 13.86 2.03 -18.81
CA ASP A 122 15.16 1.43 -19.16
C ASP A 122 16.26 1.73 -18.12
N VAL A 123 15.92 1.65 -16.83
CA VAL A 123 16.86 1.90 -15.72
C VAL A 123 17.16 0.59 -14.99
N MET A 124 18.43 0.28 -14.81
CA MET A 124 18.91 -0.82 -13.96
C MET A 124 19.36 -0.26 -12.62
N LYS A 125 19.05 -0.96 -11.53
CA LYS A 125 19.54 -0.66 -10.18
C LYS A 125 20.15 -1.90 -9.55
N THR A 126 21.25 -1.77 -8.84
CA THR A 126 21.65 -2.81 -7.88
C THR A 126 20.69 -2.84 -6.70
N ARG A 127 20.80 -3.87 -5.85
CA ARG A 127 20.08 -3.94 -4.58
C ARG A 127 20.26 -2.68 -3.73
N GLU A 128 21.50 -2.21 -3.57
CA GLU A 128 21.81 -1.03 -2.76
C GLU A 128 21.20 0.23 -3.36
N GLU A 129 21.29 0.39 -4.68
CA GLU A 129 20.68 1.50 -5.41
C GLU A 129 19.14 1.47 -5.34
N MET A 130 18.54 0.28 -5.28
CA MET A 130 17.10 0.11 -5.08
C MET A 130 16.67 0.54 -3.69
N VAL A 131 17.43 0.18 -2.65
CA VAL A 131 17.17 0.65 -1.29
C VAL A 131 17.34 2.16 -1.18
N ASP A 132 18.42 2.71 -1.73
CA ASP A 132 18.69 4.15 -1.69
C ASP A 132 17.62 4.96 -2.44
N PHE A 133 17.09 4.40 -3.53
CA PHE A 133 15.95 4.98 -4.25
C PHE A 133 14.71 5.15 -3.34
N TRP A 134 14.35 4.13 -2.55
CA TRP A 134 13.25 4.22 -1.61
C TRP A 134 13.52 5.16 -0.45
N VAL A 135 14.77 5.21 0.03
CA VAL A 135 15.20 6.14 1.08
C VAL A 135 15.04 7.58 0.62
N ASP A 136 15.49 7.89 -0.59
CA ASP A 136 15.39 9.23 -1.19
C ASP A 136 13.92 9.66 -1.34
N TRP A 137 13.06 8.78 -1.83
CA TRP A 137 11.63 9.06 -1.95
C TRP A 137 10.97 9.30 -0.60
N ALA A 138 11.25 8.45 0.40
CA ALA A 138 10.73 8.62 1.75
C ALA A 138 11.28 9.87 2.46
N ASN A 139 12.37 10.47 1.97
CA ASN A 139 12.86 11.77 2.45
C ASN A 139 12.17 12.95 1.77
N LYS A 140 11.78 12.80 0.50
CA LYS A 140 11.23 13.88 -0.32
C LYS A 140 9.71 14.00 -0.24
N TYR A 141 9.01 12.88 -0.05
CA TYR A 141 7.55 12.78 -0.07
C TYR A 141 7.02 12.25 1.26
N PRO A 142 5.75 12.55 1.61
CA PRO A 142 5.13 12.09 2.86
C PRO A 142 4.75 10.60 2.82
N ILE A 143 5.70 9.73 2.44
CA ILE A 143 5.51 8.29 2.35
C ILE A 143 5.58 7.70 3.76
N ILE A 144 4.54 6.96 4.15
CA ILE A 144 4.44 6.27 5.45
C ILE A 144 4.51 4.74 5.30
N SER A 145 4.29 4.21 4.09
CA SER A 145 4.32 2.77 3.84
C SER A 145 4.86 2.44 2.45
N ILE A 146 5.67 1.39 2.39
CA ILE A 146 6.16 0.77 1.15
C ILE A 146 5.90 -0.74 1.27
N GLU A 147 5.05 -1.25 0.40
CA GLU A 147 4.79 -2.67 0.19
C GLU A 147 5.73 -3.20 -0.87
N ASP A 148 6.32 -4.38 -0.70
CA ASP A 148 7.20 -5.03 -1.70
C ASP A 148 8.23 -4.13 -2.40
N GLY A 149 8.92 -3.32 -1.59
CA GLY A 149 10.03 -2.47 -2.04
C GLY A 149 11.26 -3.26 -2.50
N MET A 150 11.38 -4.53 -2.11
CA MET A 150 12.42 -5.46 -2.57
C MET A 150 11.75 -6.75 -3.04
N ALA A 151 12.41 -7.51 -3.92
CA ALA A 151 11.86 -8.76 -4.44
C ALA A 151 11.64 -9.81 -3.34
N GLU A 152 10.70 -10.74 -3.55
CA GLU A 152 10.26 -11.74 -2.56
C GLU A 152 11.38 -12.65 -2.02
N GLU A 153 12.42 -12.93 -2.82
CA GLU A 153 13.57 -13.74 -2.42
C GLU A 153 14.82 -12.90 -2.11
N ASP A 154 14.75 -11.57 -2.19
CA ASP A 154 15.85 -10.68 -1.84
C ASP A 154 15.87 -10.34 -0.33
N TRP A 155 16.02 -11.37 0.51
CA TRP A 155 16.03 -11.24 1.98
C TRP A 155 17.13 -10.29 2.49
N GLU A 156 18.27 -10.22 1.81
CA GLU A 156 19.36 -9.27 2.11
C GLU A 156 18.94 -7.83 1.82
N GLY A 157 18.31 -7.60 0.67
CA GLY A 157 17.74 -6.30 0.31
C GLY A 157 16.67 -5.84 1.29
N TRP A 158 15.76 -6.73 1.66
CA TRP A 158 14.73 -6.46 2.68
C TRP A 158 15.33 -6.09 4.03
N LYS A 159 16.38 -6.79 4.46
CA LYS A 159 17.09 -6.47 5.70
C LYS A 159 17.72 -5.08 5.63
N LEU A 160 18.44 -4.77 4.55
CA LEU A 160 19.05 -3.46 4.34
C LEU A 160 18.01 -2.33 4.32
N LEU A 161 16.88 -2.56 3.65
CA LEU A 161 15.75 -1.61 3.62
C LEU A 161 15.17 -1.39 5.02
N THR A 162 15.02 -2.47 5.80
CA THR A 162 14.49 -2.42 7.16
C THR A 162 15.43 -1.66 8.11
N GLU A 163 16.74 -1.89 8.00
CA GLU A 163 17.75 -1.17 8.76
C GLU A 163 17.73 0.35 8.46
N LYS A 164 17.54 0.74 7.19
CA LYS A 164 17.54 2.16 6.79
C LYS A 164 16.20 2.88 7.03
N LEU A 165 15.06 2.20 6.87
CA LEU A 165 13.73 2.84 6.87
C LEU A 165 12.75 2.32 7.92
N GLY A 166 12.93 1.12 8.45
CA GLY A 166 11.94 0.43 9.28
C GLY A 166 11.56 1.14 10.60
N GLY A 167 12.35 2.12 11.03
CA GLY A 167 12.04 2.96 12.19
C GLY A 167 11.02 4.09 11.93
N ARG A 168 10.81 4.47 10.66
CA ARG A 168 9.98 5.62 10.24
C ARG A 168 9.03 5.35 9.06
N VAL A 169 9.21 4.24 8.35
CA VAL A 169 8.34 3.81 7.24
C VAL A 169 7.88 2.38 7.51
N GLN A 170 6.59 2.13 7.29
CA GLN A 170 6.03 0.78 7.28
C GLN A 170 6.54 0.04 6.05
N LEU A 171 7.05 -1.17 6.25
CA LEU A 171 7.57 -2.05 5.21
C LEU A 171 6.67 -3.29 5.21
N VAL A 172 5.78 -3.36 4.22
CA VAL A 172 4.76 -4.41 4.12
C VAL A 172 5.26 -5.50 3.19
N GLY A 173 5.41 -6.73 3.70
CA GLY A 173 5.62 -7.89 2.84
C GLY A 173 4.30 -8.46 2.34
N ASP A 174 4.08 -8.44 1.03
CA ASP A 174 3.01 -9.16 0.35
C ASP A 174 3.57 -10.43 -0.28
N ASP A 175 4.26 -10.35 -1.43
CA ASP A 175 4.93 -11.50 -2.05
C ASP A 175 6.06 -12.04 -1.17
N LEU A 176 6.69 -11.17 -0.36
CA LEU A 176 7.70 -11.61 0.62
C LEU A 176 7.15 -12.70 1.56
N PHE A 177 5.89 -12.57 2.01
CA PHE A 177 5.32 -13.46 3.02
C PHE A 177 4.20 -14.35 2.51
N VAL A 178 3.50 -13.97 1.44
CA VAL A 178 2.35 -14.66 0.82
C VAL A 178 1.32 -15.19 1.83
N THR A 179 1.06 -14.40 2.88
CA THR A 179 0.22 -14.81 4.04
C THR A 179 0.65 -16.14 4.67
N ASN A 180 1.91 -16.57 4.51
CA ASN A 180 2.45 -17.83 5.02
C ASN A 180 3.17 -17.62 6.36
N THR A 181 2.71 -18.30 7.40
CA THR A 181 3.22 -18.16 8.77
C THR A 181 4.69 -18.56 8.93
N GLN A 182 5.21 -19.51 8.15
CA GLN A 182 6.62 -19.91 8.20
C GLN A 182 7.52 -18.83 7.61
N ARG A 183 7.10 -18.20 6.50
CA ARG A 183 7.84 -17.07 5.90
C ARG A 183 7.78 -15.84 6.81
N LEU A 184 6.62 -15.57 7.41
CA LEU A 184 6.46 -14.50 8.40
C LEU A 184 7.38 -14.73 9.61
N GLU A 185 7.40 -15.94 10.18
CA GLU A 185 8.29 -16.29 11.29
C GLU A 185 9.77 -16.10 10.91
N LYS A 186 10.18 -16.55 9.72
CA LYS A 186 11.53 -16.28 9.19
C LYS A 186 11.81 -14.78 9.14
N GLY A 187 10.88 -13.98 8.64
CA GLY A 187 11.06 -12.53 8.53
C GLY A 187 11.21 -11.84 9.88
N ILE A 188 10.36 -12.21 10.85
CA ILE A 188 10.44 -11.73 12.24
C ILE A 188 11.82 -12.06 12.83
N ASN A 189 12.27 -13.31 12.68
CA ASN A 189 13.56 -13.76 13.22
C ASN A 189 14.77 -13.06 12.58
N LEU A 190 14.68 -12.71 11.30
CA LEU A 190 15.74 -11.98 10.59
C LEU A 190 15.68 -10.46 10.78
N GLY A 191 14.60 -9.94 11.36
CA GLY A 191 14.37 -8.51 11.51
C GLY A 191 14.14 -7.81 10.17
N VAL A 192 13.40 -8.46 9.26
CA VAL A 192 13.07 -7.91 7.94
C VAL A 192 11.58 -7.55 7.86
N ALA A 193 11.29 -6.44 7.19
CA ALA A 193 9.97 -5.81 7.18
C ALA A 193 9.51 -5.40 8.59
N ASN A 194 8.33 -4.80 8.68
CA ASN A 194 7.67 -4.51 9.97
C ASN A 194 6.13 -4.57 9.85
N SER A 195 5.63 -5.15 8.75
CA SER A 195 4.24 -5.32 8.44
C SER A 195 4.05 -6.48 7.46
N ILE A 196 2.87 -7.10 7.49
CA ILE A 196 2.46 -8.14 6.54
C ILE A 196 1.13 -7.76 5.89
N LEU A 197 1.01 -8.03 4.59
CA LEU A 197 -0.27 -7.99 3.90
C LEU A 197 -1.00 -9.33 4.08
N ILE A 198 -2.25 -9.29 4.52
CA ILE A 198 -3.06 -10.48 4.82
C ILE A 198 -4.11 -10.66 3.72
N LYS A 199 -3.94 -11.70 2.90
CA LYS A 199 -4.92 -12.11 1.88
C LYS A 199 -5.55 -13.44 2.30
N VAL A 200 -6.81 -13.39 2.72
CA VAL A 200 -7.54 -14.53 3.31
C VAL A 200 -7.50 -15.79 2.45
N ASN A 201 -7.59 -15.64 1.13
CA ASN A 201 -7.59 -16.77 0.20
C ASN A 201 -6.19 -17.25 -0.22
N GLN A 202 -5.11 -16.55 0.16
CA GLN A 202 -3.75 -17.09 0.00
C GLN A 202 -3.45 -18.17 1.03
N ILE A 203 -3.97 -18.02 2.26
CA ILE A 203 -3.77 -19.00 3.34
C ILE A 203 -4.90 -20.03 3.42
N GLY A 204 -6.11 -19.66 3.01
CA GLY A 204 -7.20 -20.59 2.71
C GLY A 204 -8.28 -20.71 3.78
N THR A 205 -7.96 -20.51 5.06
CA THR A 205 -8.96 -20.57 6.16
C THR A 205 -8.97 -19.32 7.04
N LEU A 206 -10.11 -19.05 7.69
CA LEU A 206 -10.21 -17.97 8.67
C LEU A 206 -9.33 -18.23 9.90
N THR A 207 -9.22 -19.48 10.37
CA THR A 207 -8.35 -19.81 11.51
C THR A 207 -6.90 -19.45 11.21
N GLU A 208 -6.37 -19.88 10.07
CA GLU A 208 -4.98 -19.60 9.71
C GLU A 208 -4.76 -18.11 9.41
N THR A 209 -5.78 -17.42 8.87
CA THR A 209 -5.76 -15.95 8.73
C THR A 209 -5.59 -15.27 10.10
N LEU A 210 -6.40 -15.66 11.09
CA LEU A 210 -6.35 -15.08 12.43
C LEU A 210 -5.04 -15.43 13.15
N ASP A 211 -4.50 -16.62 12.93
CA ASP A 211 -3.20 -17.04 13.47
C ASP A 211 -2.06 -16.19 12.87
N ALA A 212 -2.08 -15.92 11.56
CA ALA A 212 -1.10 -15.06 10.92
C ALA A 212 -1.17 -13.60 11.44
N ILE A 213 -2.38 -13.04 11.56
CA ILE A 213 -2.60 -11.70 12.15
C ILE A 213 -2.09 -11.66 13.59
N GLN A 214 -2.40 -12.67 14.39
CA GLN A 214 -1.97 -12.74 15.79
C GLN A 214 -0.45 -12.84 15.90
N MET A 215 0.20 -13.67 15.07
CA MET A 215 1.65 -13.81 15.02
C MET A 215 2.32 -12.48 14.71
N ALA A 216 1.87 -11.77 13.67
CA ALA A 216 2.37 -10.46 13.30
C ALA A 216 2.25 -9.45 14.46
N ASN A 217 1.04 -9.30 15.01
CA ASN A 217 0.78 -8.34 16.08
C ASN A 217 1.65 -8.62 17.33
N ARG A 218 1.83 -9.89 17.72
CA ARG A 218 2.69 -10.27 18.86
C ARG A 218 4.17 -9.98 18.63
N ALA A 219 4.61 -9.95 17.38
CA ALA A 219 5.96 -9.55 16.99
C ALA A 219 6.13 -8.03 16.84
N GLY A 220 5.07 -7.24 17.08
CA GLY A 220 5.08 -5.79 16.86
C GLY A 220 4.95 -5.40 15.38
N PHE A 221 4.57 -6.33 14.51
CA PHE A 221 4.24 -6.04 13.11
C PHE A 221 2.78 -5.60 13.02
N THR A 222 2.48 -4.71 12.08
CA THR A 222 1.09 -4.47 11.66
C THR A 222 0.63 -5.57 10.71
N ALA A 223 -0.65 -5.94 10.79
CA ALA A 223 -1.29 -6.86 9.87
C ALA A 223 -2.32 -6.10 9.02
N VAL A 224 -2.05 -5.92 7.72
CA VAL A 224 -2.91 -5.16 6.82
C VAL A 224 -3.82 -6.13 6.07
N THR A 225 -5.09 -6.20 6.46
CA THR A 225 -6.08 -7.01 5.72
C THR A 225 -6.27 -6.44 4.32
N SER A 226 -6.24 -7.29 3.30
CA SER A 226 -6.22 -6.87 1.91
C SER A 226 -7.25 -7.60 1.04
N HIS A 227 -7.76 -6.87 0.06
CA HIS A 227 -8.55 -7.40 -1.06
C HIS A 227 -7.70 -8.20 -2.06
N ARG A 228 -8.35 -8.70 -3.11
CA ARG A 228 -7.70 -9.24 -4.32
C ARG A 228 -8.00 -8.40 -5.56
N SER A 229 -7.22 -8.55 -6.62
CA SER A 229 -7.48 -7.90 -7.92
C SER A 229 -8.84 -8.34 -8.49
N GLY A 230 -9.16 -9.65 -8.43
CA GLY A 230 -10.52 -10.15 -8.65
C GLY A 230 -11.32 -10.18 -7.34
N GLU A 231 -12.23 -9.21 -7.15
CA GLU A 231 -13.11 -9.16 -5.98
C GLU A 231 -14.58 -9.45 -6.31
N THR A 232 -15.35 -9.64 -5.24
CA THR A 232 -16.80 -9.85 -5.27
C THR A 232 -17.51 -8.76 -4.45
N GLU A 233 -18.82 -8.88 -4.28
CA GLU A 233 -19.62 -8.09 -3.35
C GLU A 233 -19.40 -8.46 -1.88
N ASP A 234 -18.71 -9.58 -1.57
CA ASP A 234 -18.41 -10.01 -0.20
C ASP A 234 -17.68 -8.92 0.57
N VAL A 235 -17.94 -8.77 1.86
CA VAL A 235 -17.37 -7.70 2.70
C VAL A 235 -16.61 -8.23 3.92
N THR A 236 -16.37 -9.54 4.00
CA THR A 236 -15.81 -10.22 5.19
C THR A 236 -14.49 -9.62 5.66
N ILE A 237 -13.65 -9.13 4.75
CA ILE A 237 -12.36 -8.51 5.10
C ILE A 237 -12.51 -7.20 5.89
N ALA A 238 -13.64 -6.50 5.76
CA ALA A 238 -13.96 -5.33 6.58
C ALA A 238 -14.18 -5.75 8.04
N ASP A 239 -15.01 -6.78 8.25
CA ASP A 239 -15.30 -7.34 9.57
C ASP A 239 -14.04 -7.94 10.21
N ILE A 240 -13.17 -8.62 9.44
CA ILE A 240 -11.88 -9.13 9.94
C ILE A 240 -11.00 -7.99 10.45
N ALA A 241 -10.89 -6.89 9.70
CA ALA A 241 -10.04 -5.76 10.08
C ALA A 241 -10.48 -5.13 11.41
N VAL A 242 -11.79 -5.05 11.66
CA VAL A 242 -12.34 -4.54 12.93
C VAL A 242 -12.25 -5.58 14.04
N ALA A 243 -12.61 -6.85 13.77
CA ALA A 243 -12.57 -7.93 14.76
C ALA A 243 -11.17 -8.15 15.34
N THR A 244 -10.13 -7.90 14.56
CA THR A 244 -8.73 -8.05 14.97
C THR A 244 -8.06 -6.73 15.38
N ASN A 245 -8.79 -5.61 15.32
CA ASN A 245 -8.27 -4.26 15.54
C ASN A 245 -6.98 -3.99 14.74
N SER A 246 -6.93 -4.44 13.47
CA SER A 246 -5.77 -4.29 12.59
C SER A 246 -5.32 -2.84 12.42
N GLY A 247 -6.26 -1.90 12.55
CA GLY A 247 -6.04 -0.46 12.37
C GLY A 247 -5.86 -0.02 10.91
N GLN A 248 -5.63 -0.97 9.99
CA GLN A 248 -5.36 -0.71 8.57
C GLN A 248 -6.05 -1.75 7.67
N ILE A 249 -6.45 -1.32 6.48
CA ILE A 249 -7.04 -2.17 5.42
C ILE A 249 -6.62 -1.66 4.04
N LYS A 250 -6.32 -2.55 3.09
CA LYS A 250 -6.06 -2.25 1.66
C LYS A 250 -7.19 -2.86 0.82
N THR A 251 -8.16 -2.05 0.39
CA THR A 251 -9.35 -2.57 -0.32
C THR A 251 -9.72 -1.77 -1.58
N GLY A 252 -8.71 -1.22 -2.27
CA GLY A 252 -8.86 -0.57 -3.57
C GLY A 252 -9.33 0.88 -3.54
N ALA A 253 -9.66 1.43 -4.70
CA ALA A 253 -10.09 2.82 -4.88
C ALA A 253 -11.60 3.00 -4.59
N PRO A 254 -12.08 4.22 -4.33
CA PRO A 254 -13.47 4.48 -3.98
C PRO A 254 -14.34 4.66 -5.23
N SER A 255 -14.28 3.73 -6.19
CA SER A 255 -14.91 3.89 -7.51
C SER A 255 -15.72 2.69 -8.00
N ARG A 256 -15.25 1.46 -7.80
CA ARG A 256 -15.92 0.23 -8.23
C ARG A 256 -16.61 -0.47 -7.04
N THR A 257 -17.77 -1.07 -7.26
CA THR A 257 -18.60 -1.65 -6.17
C THR A 257 -17.90 -2.81 -5.46
N ASP A 258 -17.10 -3.60 -6.17
CA ASP A 258 -16.24 -4.64 -5.61
C ASP A 258 -15.26 -4.11 -4.53
N ARG A 259 -14.95 -2.80 -4.56
CA ARG A 259 -14.16 -2.06 -3.56
C ARG A 259 -15.05 -1.35 -2.56
N VAL A 260 -15.98 -0.54 -3.07
CA VAL A 260 -16.86 0.33 -2.27
C VAL A 260 -17.77 -0.46 -1.34
N ALA A 261 -18.11 -1.71 -1.67
CA ALA A 261 -18.86 -2.59 -0.76
C ALA A 261 -18.18 -2.74 0.61
N LYS A 262 -16.85 -2.90 0.64
CA LYS A 262 -16.07 -3.03 1.88
C LYS A 262 -16.04 -1.72 2.66
N TYR A 263 -15.90 -0.59 1.98
CA TYR A 263 -16.00 0.73 2.61
C TYR A 263 -17.38 0.99 3.20
N ASN A 264 -18.45 0.61 2.49
CA ASN A 264 -19.81 0.69 3.01
C ASN A 264 -20.02 -0.21 4.22
N GLN A 265 -19.40 -1.38 4.26
CA GLN A 265 -19.45 -2.24 5.44
C GLN A 265 -18.73 -1.60 6.63
N LEU A 266 -17.56 -1.01 6.43
CA LEU A 266 -16.85 -0.29 7.48
C LEU A 266 -17.65 0.92 8.01
N LEU A 267 -18.41 1.62 7.14
CA LEU A 267 -19.35 2.66 7.58
C LEU A 267 -20.45 2.07 8.49
N ARG A 268 -21.02 0.91 8.14
CA ARG A 268 -22.04 0.25 8.97
C ARG A 268 -21.47 -0.20 10.31
N ILE A 269 -20.27 -0.76 10.33
CA ILE A 269 -19.61 -1.20 11.56
C ILE A 269 -19.33 0.02 12.46
N GLU A 270 -18.82 1.13 11.90
CA GLU A 270 -18.63 2.37 12.67
C GLU A 270 -19.94 2.93 13.22
N GLU A 271 -21.01 2.93 12.43
CA GLU A 271 -22.36 3.33 12.86
C GLU A 271 -22.89 2.45 13.99
N GLU A 272 -22.73 1.12 13.88
CA GLU A 272 -23.18 0.15 14.87
C GLU A 272 -22.43 0.27 16.20
N LEU A 273 -21.12 0.49 16.14
CA LEU A 273 -20.29 0.73 17.33
C LEU A 273 -20.62 2.06 18.02
N GLY A 274 -21.11 3.07 17.28
CA GLY A 274 -21.49 4.36 17.84
C GLY A 274 -20.37 5.00 18.66
N ASP A 275 -20.65 5.35 19.91
CA ASP A 275 -19.71 6.08 20.78
C ASP A 275 -18.45 5.28 21.18
N ILE A 276 -18.42 3.96 20.95
CA ILE A 276 -17.24 3.13 21.22
C ILE A 276 -16.37 2.91 19.97
N ALA A 277 -16.77 3.44 18.81
CA ALA A 277 -15.96 3.37 17.59
C ALA A 277 -14.67 4.18 17.76
N ILE A 278 -13.53 3.59 17.37
CA ILE A 278 -12.22 4.24 17.42
C ILE A 278 -11.57 4.16 16.04
N TYR A 279 -11.29 5.34 15.47
CA TYR A 279 -10.40 5.45 14.32
C TYR A 279 -9.00 5.86 14.81
N PRO A 280 -7.97 5.00 14.68
CA PRO A 280 -6.67 5.29 15.25
C PRO A 280 -5.88 6.38 14.51
N GLY A 281 -6.25 6.71 13.26
CA GLY A 281 -5.50 7.65 12.43
C GLY A 281 -4.01 7.29 12.35
N ILE A 282 -3.13 8.26 12.57
CA ILE A 282 -1.66 8.04 12.63
C ILE A 282 -1.22 7.02 13.70
N ASN A 283 -2.04 6.76 14.72
CA ASN A 283 -1.71 5.79 15.75
C ASN A 283 -1.80 4.33 15.26
N ALA A 284 -2.38 4.08 14.08
CA ALA A 284 -2.45 2.74 13.47
C ALA A 284 -1.07 2.10 13.21
N TRP A 285 -0.01 2.91 13.10
CA TRP A 285 1.38 2.46 12.88
C TRP A 285 2.11 2.16 14.19
N PHE A 286 1.57 1.32 15.07
CA PHE A 286 2.23 1.01 16.35
C PHE A 286 3.63 0.36 16.18
N ASN A 287 3.93 -0.16 15.00
CA ASN A 287 5.23 -0.69 14.58
C ASN A 287 6.30 0.38 14.34
N LEU A 288 5.93 1.67 14.20
CA LEU A 288 6.86 2.77 13.91
C LEU A 288 7.17 3.60 15.15
N LYS A 289 8.45 3.93 15.34
CA LYS A 289 8.93 4.78 16.44
C LYS A 289 8.86 6.27 16.11
N ASN A 290 9.13 6.64 14.84
CA ASN A 290 9.18 8.02 14.37
C ASN A 290 8.21 8.21 13.19
N LYS A 291 6.96 8.61 13.47
CA LYS A 291 5.87 8.77 12.48
C LYS A 291 5.73 10.21 11.98
#